data_AF-A0A1R4ABZ7-F1
#
_entry.id   AF-A0A1R4ABZ7-F1
#
_cell.length_a   1.000
_cell.length_b   1.000
_cell.length_c   1.000
_cell.angle_alpha   90.00
_cell.angle_beta   90.00
_cell.angle_gamma   90.00
#
_symmetry.space_group_name_H-M   'P 1'
#
loop_
_entity.id
_entity.type
_entity.pdbx_description
1 polymer ?
#
loop_
_entity_poly.entity_id
_entity_poly.type
_entity_poly.pdbx_seq_one_letter_code
_entity_poly.pdbx_strand_id
1 'polypeptide(L)'
;MIYNNENSMLLGRQKVLTMVKEVQTTAEFKTLISENAIVVVDFYATWCGPCMSFAPKFEALSAEFPNILFIKVNVDQNSELQALYSITSIPSFKIFKDGAVVDSCTGANDAILRSTIKKHV
;
A
#
# COMPACT_ATOMS: atom_id res chain seq x y z
N MET A 1 -42.13 -5.49 -10.42
CA MET A 1 -40.84 -5.86 -9.80
C MET A 1 -40.02 -4.59 -9.70
N ILE A 2 -40.07 -3.93 -8.56
CA ILE A 2 -39.45 -2.62 -8.34
C ILE A 2 -38.05 -2.90 -7.80
N TYR A 3 -37.03 -2.46 -8.52
CA TYR A 3 -35.62 -2.52 -8.07
C TYR A 3 -35.43 -1.46 -6.98
N ASN A 4 -35.31 -1.90 -5.72
CA ASN A 4 -34.95 -1.02 -4.60
C ASN A 4 -33.44 -0.75 -4.65
N ASN A 5 -33.08 0.36 -5.28
CA ASN A 5 -31.78 1.00 -5.14
C ASN A 5 -31.84 1.95 -3.94
N GLU A 6 -31.59 1.42 -2.75
CA GLU A 6 -31.41 2.22 -1.55
C GLU A 6 -29.99 2.79 -1.54
N ASN A 7 -29.80 3.86 -2.31
CA ASN A 7 -28.59 4.66 -2.24
C ASN A 7 -28.97 6.13 -2.11
N SER A 8 -29.36 6.49 -0.88
CA SER A 8 -29.61 7.88 -0.49
C SER A 8 -29.36 8.05 1.00
N MET A 9 -28.12 8.38 1.35
CA MET A 9 -27.88 9.35 2.43
C MET A 9 -26.52 10.04 2.23
N LEU A 10 -26.59 11.33 1.93
CA LEU A 10 -25.48 12.25 1.78
C LEU A 10 -24.95 12.65 3.16
N LEU A 11 -23.62 12.64 3.35
CA LEU A 11 -22.88 13.54 4.24
C LEU A 11 -21.37 13.47 3.90
N GLY A 12 -20.90 14.41 3.06
CA GLY A 12 -19.64 15.15 3.29
C GLY A 12 -18.27 14.45 3.29
N ARG A 13 -18.11 13.19 2.88
CA ARG A 13 -16.76 12.61 2.61
C ARG A 13 -16.73 12.04 1.20
N GLN A 14 -15.88 12.64 0.36
CA GLN A 14 -15.47 12.07 -0.91
C GLN A 14 -15.26 10.57 -0.73
N LYS A 15 -16.00 9.75 -1.48
CA LYS A 15 -15.62 8.35 -1.68
C LYS A 15 -14.31 8.40 -2.48
N VAL A 16 -13.17 8.52 -1.79
CA VAL A 16 -11.85 8.39 -2.38
C VAL A 16 -11.86 7.02 -3.04
N LEU A 17 -11.72 6.99 -4.37
CA LEU A 17 -11.45 5.74 -5.07
C LEU A 17 -10.13 5.24 -4.50
N THR A 18 -10.18 4.22 -3.64
CA THR A 18 -9.01 3.73 -2.92
C THR A 18 -8.04 3.15 -3.96
N MET A 19 -7.00 3.91 -4.32
CA MET A 19 -5.95 3.48 -5.26
C MET A 19 -4.90 2.59 -4.60
N VAL A 20 -4.93 2.49 -3.26
CA VAL A 20 -4.06 1.59 -2.48
C VAL A 20 -4.86 0.37 -2.05
N LYS A 21 -4.48 -0.80 -2.57
CA LYS A 21 -5.14 -2.07 -2.24
C LYS A 21 -4.56 -2.67 -0.96
N GLU A 22 -5.43 -3.10 -0.05
CA GLU A 22 -5.02 -3.89 1.11
C GLU A 22 -4.93 -5.37 0.75
N VAL A 23 -3.76 -5.97 0.94
CA VAL A 23 -3.53 -7.38 0.63
C VAL A 23 -4.00 -8.26 1.77
N GLN A 24 -4.79 -9.28 1.44
CA GLN A 24 -5.39 -10.19 2.41
C GLN A 24 -4.64 -11.52 2.52
N THR A 25 -3.92 -11.94 1.47
CA THR A 25 -3.24 -13.25 1.44
C THR A 25 -1.86 -13.19 0.80
N THR A 26 -0.98 -14.12 1.21
CA THR A 26 0.34 -14.32 0.59
C THR A 26 0.25 -14.63 -0.91
N ALA A 27 -0.76 -15.39 -1.34
CA ALA A 27 -0.95 -15.73 -2.75
C ALA A 27 -1.27 -14.48 -3.59
N GLU A 28 -2.21 -13.67 -3.12
CA GLU A 28 -2.54 -12.38 -3.73
C GLU A 28 -1.32 -11.46 -3.80
N PHE A 29 -0.55 -11.37 -2.71
CA PHE A 29 0.69 -10.60 -2.68
C PHE A 29 1.64 -11.00 -3.80
N LYS A 30 1.92 -12.31 -3.91
CA LYS A 30 2.85 -12.87 -4.91
C LYS A 30 2.38 -12.57 -6.34
N THR A 31 1.09 -12.73 -6.62
CA THR A 31 0.50 -12.37 -7.91
C THR A 31 0.71 -10.90 -8.23
N LEU A 32 0.40 -10.00 -7.29
CA LEU A 32 0.50 -8.56 -7.52
C LEU A 32 1.93 -8.11 -7.82
N ILE A 33 2.93 -8.61 -7.08
CA ILE A 33 4.34 -8.27 -7.35
C ILE A 33 4.89 -8.89 -8.63
N SER A 34 4.30 -9.99 -9.13
CA SER A 34 4.75 -10.64 -10.37
C SER A 34 4.09 -10.08 -11.64
N GLU A 35 2.84 -9.63 -11.55
CA GLU A 35 2.08 -9.14 -12.70
C GLU A 35 2.28 -7.65 -12.98
N ASN A 36 2.90 -6.93 -12.06
CA ASN A 36 3.15 -5.49 -12.17
C ASN A 36 4.65 -5.22 -12.21
N ALA A 37 5.08 -4.39 -13.17
CA ALA A 37 6.49 -4.08 -13.37
C ALA A 37 7.12 -3.44 -12.13
N ILE A 38 6.39 -2.54 -11.45
CA ILE A 38 6.81 -1.90 -10.21
C ILE A 38 5.66 -1.90 -9.21
N VAL A 39 5.95 -2.33 -7.97
CA VAL A 39 5.00 -2.30 -6.86
C VAL A 39 5.64 -1.66 -5.64
N VAL A 40 4.92 -0.73 -5.00
CA VAL A 40 5.32 -0.13 -3.72
C VAL A 40 4.41 -0.69 -2.63
N VAL A 41 5.02 -1.29 -1.61
CA VAL A 41 4.31 -1.97 -0.52
C VAL A 41 4.52 -1.22 0.79
N ASP A 42 3.44 -0.79 1.45
CA ASP A 42 3.43 -0.29 2.83
C ASP A 42 3.14 -1.43 3.82
N PHE A 43 4.14 -1.83 4.60
CA PHE A 43 3.93 -2.74 5.73
C PHE A 43 3.58 -1.93 6.98
N TYR A 44 2.34 -2.12 7.47
CA TYR A 44 1.75 -1.32 8.53
C TYR A 44 1.02 -2.16 9.57
N ALA A 45 0.56 -1.51 10.64
CA ALA A 45 -0.41 -2.06 11.59
C ALA A 45 -1.39 -0.97 12.03
N THR A 46 -2.57 -1.37 12.52
CA THR A 46 -3.65 -0.44 12.90
C THR A 46 -3.34 0.34 14.18
N TRP A 47 -2.53 -0.24 15.07
CA TRP A 47 -2.06 0.38 16.31
C TRP A 47 -0.85 1.32 16.10
N CYS A 48 -0.30 1.38 14.88
CA CYS A 48 0.83 2.22 14.55
C CYS A 48 0.38 3.64 14.18
N GLY A 49 0.44 4.56 15.14
CA GLY A 49 0.09 5.97 14.94
C GLY A 49 0.77 6.65 13.73
N PRO A 50 2.10 6.50 13.55
CA PRO A 50 2.79 7.02 12.37
C PRO A 50 2.28 6.44 11.05
N CYS A 51 1.95 5.14 11.01
CA CYS A 51 1.40 4.48 9.83
C CYS A 51 0.05 5.10 9.43
N MET A 52 -0.85 5.22 10.41
CA MET A 52 -2.19 5.80 10.18
C MET A 52 -2.12 7.26 9.74
N SER A 53 -1.17 8.02 10.30
CA SER A 53 -0.96 9.42 9.92
C SER A 53 -0.35 9.57 8.52
N PHE A 54 0.39 8.55 8.05
CA PHE A 54 1.06 8.57 6.76
C PHE A 54 0.19 7.99 5.63
N ALA A 55 -0.79 7.14 5.93
CA ALA A 55 -1.66 6.50 4.94
C ALA A 55 -2.27 7.48 3.89
N PRO A 56 -2.78 8.68 4.25
CA PRO A 56 -3.29 9.63 3.25
C PRO A 56 -2.21 10.14 2.28
N LYS A 57 -0.95 10.25 2.74
CA LYS A 57 0.17 10.63 1.88
C LYS A 57 0.56 9.50 0.95
N PHE A 58 0.56 8.27 1.44
CA PHE A 58 0.79 7.08 0.63
C PHE A 58 -0.27 6.94 -0.48
N GLU A 59 -1.54 7.22 -0.16
CA GLU A 59 -2.61 7.29 -1.16
C GLU A 59 -2.38 8.41 -2.17
N ALA A 60 -1.99 9.61 -1.73
CA ALA A 60 -1.68 10.71 -2.65
C ALA A 60 -0.52 10.36 -3.61
N LEU A 61 0.53 9.69 -3.12
CA LEU A 61 1.64 9.21 -3.95
C LEU A 61 1.15 8.23 -5.03
N SER A 62 0.18 7.35 -4.72
CA SER A 62 -0.39 6.44 -5.72
C SER A 62 -1.07 7.15 -6.90
N ALA A 63 -1.66 8.32 -6.65
CA ALA A 63 -2.25 9.15 -7.71
C ALA A 63 -1.19 9.88 -8.55
N GLU A 64 -0.03 10.20 -7.97
CA GLU A 64 1.08 10.86 -8.66
C GLU A 64 1.88 9.90 -9.56
N PHE A 65 1.87 8.61 -9.26
CA PHE A 65 2.58 7.57 -10.01
C PHE A 65 1.62 6.51 -10.56
N PRO A 66 0.77 6.85 -11.55
CA PRO A 66 -0.32 5.97 -12.02
C PRO A 66 0.17 4.67 -12.68
N ASN A 67 1.44 4.59 -13.08
CA ASN A 67 2.05 3.40 -13.68
C ASN A 67 2.63 2.43 -12.64
N ILE A 68 2.55 2.76 -11.35
CA ILE A 68 3.06 1.95 -10.25
C ILE A 68 1.88 1.45 -9.44
N LEU A 69 1.89 0.17 -9.08
CA LEU A 69 0.91 -0.37 -8.18
C LEU A 69 1.30 -0.04 -6.73
N PHE A 70 0.39 0.57 -5.97
CA PHE A 70 0.56 0.79 -4.53
C PHE A 70 -0.33 -0.17 -3.75
N ILE A 71 0.25 -0.88 -2.81
CA ILE A 71 -0.46 -1.81 -1.92
C ILE A 71 -0.01 -1.64 -0.48
N LYS A 72 -0.83 -2.10 0.45
CA LYS A 72 -0.50 -2.14 1.86
C LYS A 72 -0.73 -3.53 2.43
N VAL A 73 0.10 -3.92 3.38
CA VAL A 73 0.09 -5.23 4.04
C VAL A 73 0.03 -4.98 5.54
N ASN A 74 -1.07 -5.43 6.18
CA ASN A 74 -1.17 -5.43 7.63
C ASN A 74 -0.33 -6.57 8.20
N VAL A 75 0.71 -6.26 8.97
CA VAL A 75 1.66 -7.25 9.51
C VAL A 75 1.02 -8.18 10.54
N ASP A 76 -0.01 -7.72 11.27
CA ASP A 76 -0.73 -8.54 12.25
C ASP A 76 -1.55 -9.66 11.56
N GLN A 77 -2.03 -9.39 10.34
CA GLN A 77 -2.83 -10.33 9.54
C GLN A 77 -1.98 -11.19 8.59
N ASN A 78 -0.74 -10.76 8.31
CA ASN A 78 0.14 -11.37 7.33
C ASN A 78 1.53 -11.64 7.91
N SER A 79 1.60 -12.40 9.00
CA SER A 79 2.85 -12.71 9.70
C SER A 79 3.88 -13.45 8.84
N GLU A 80 3.43 -14.28 7.88
CA GLU A 80 4.31 -14.93 6.89
C GLU A 80 5.03 -13.90 6.03
N LEU A 81 4.31 -12.90 5.49
CA LEU A 81 4.90 -11.83 4.69
C LEU A 81 5.82 -10.96 5.54
N GLN A 82 5.43 -10.65 6.79
CA GLN A 82 6.27 -9.93 7.73
C GLN A 82 7.62 -10.64 7.93
N ALA A 83 7.60 -11.96 8.17
CA ALA A 83 8.80 -12.76 8.37
C ALA A 83 9.64 -12.87 7.08
N LEU A 84 9.01 -13.19 5.95
CA LEU A 84 9.66 -13.34 4.64
C LEU A 84 10.44 -12.08 4.25
N TYR A 85 9.88 -10.91 4.55
CA TYR A 85 10.45 -9.62 4.19
C TYR A 85 11.20 -8.94 5.33
N SER A 86 11.41 -9.66 6.45
CA SER A 86 12.16 -9.20 7.62
C SER A 86 11.70 -7.83 8.15
N ILE A 87 10.39 -7.65 8.25
CA ILE A 87 9.79 -6.40 8.75
C ILE A 87 9.89 -6.36 10.26
N THR A 88 10.89 -5.61 10.76
CA THR A 88 11.18 -5.43 12.19
C THR A 88 10.70 -4.10 12.76
N SER A 89 10.28 -3.19 11.90
CA SER A 89 9.78 -1.86 12.26
C SER A 89 8.73 -1.40 11.25
N ILE A 90 7.77 -0.60 11.71
CA ILE A 90 6.67 -0.09 10.89
C ILE A 90 6.48 1.43 11.10
N PRO A 91 6.04 2.18 10.06
CA PRO A 91 5.83 1.69 8.70
C PRO A 91 7.15 1.36 8.01
N SER A 92 7.13 0.35 7.15
CA SER A 92 8.28 0.02 6.29
C SER A 92 7.80 -0.17 4.87
N PHE A 93 8.53 0.43 3.93
CA PHE A 93 8.18 0.43 2.52
C PHE A 93 9.18 -0.42 1.76
N LYS A 94 8.68 -1.28 0.87
CA LYS A 94 9.50 -2.04 -0.07
C LYS A 94 9.09 -1.74 -1.50
N ILE A 95 10.09 -1.58 -2.37
CA ILE A 95 9.91 -1.36 -3.79
C ILE A 95 10.26 -2.66 -4.48
N PHE A 96 9.29 -3.21 -5.20
CA PHE A 96 9.44 -4.39 -6.02
C PHE A 96 9.56 -3.98 -7.47
N LYS A 97 10.46 -4.61 -8.20
CA LYS A 97 10.57 -4.54 -9.65
C LYS A 97 10.65 -5.95 -10.20
N ASP A 98 9.73 -6.30 -11.10
CA ASP A 98 9.64 -7.64 -11.71
C ASP A 98 9.65 -8.76 -10.66
N GLY A 99 8.88 -8.59 -9.58
CA GLY A 99 8.76 -9.55 -8.47
C GLY A 99 9.91 -9.56 -7.46
N ALA A 100 11.01 -8.83 -7.69
CA ALA A 100 12.16 -8.77 -6.79
C ALA A 100 12.21 -7.46 -6.00
N VAL A 101 12.66 -7.50 -4.74
CA VAL A 101 12.90 -6.29 -3.94
C VAL A 101 14.13 -5.57 -4.49
N VAL A 102 13.96 -4.33 -4.92
CA VAL A 102 15.06 -3.49 -5.44
C VAL A 102 15.48 -2.38 -4.48
N ASP A 103 14.60 -1.97 -3.57
CA ASP A 103 14.90 -0.96 -2.57
C ASP A 103 13.92 -1.00 -1.39
N SER A 104 14.26 -0.31 -0.31
CA SER A 104 13.38 -0.16 0.84
C SER A 104 13.69 1.09 1.64
N CYS A 105 12.70 1.57 2.39
CA CYS A 105 12.90 2.60 3.40
C CYS A 105 11.96 2.38 4.58
N THR A 106 12.35 2.87 5.75
CA THR A 106 11.58 2.70 6.99
C THR A 106 11.21 4.07 7.57
N GLY A 107 10.05 4.12 8.21
CA GLY A 107 9.52 5.31 8.86
C GLY A 107 8.65 6.16 7.95
N ALA A 108 7.78 6.96 8.56
CA ALA A 108 6.81 7.81 7.88
C ALA A 108 7.45 9.07 7.27
N ASN A 109 8.36 8.90 6.30
CA ASN A 109 9.10 9.97 5.65
C ASN A 109 8.78 10.05 4.14
N ASP A 110 7.96 11.03 3.76
CA ASP A 110 7.51 11.24 2.37
C ASP A 110 8.67 11.53 1.41
N ALA A 111 9.60 12.39 1.82
CA ALA A 111 10.72 12.79 0.98
C ALA A 111 11.63 11.59 0.64
N ILE A 112 11.91 10.75 1.64
CA ILE A 112 12.69 9.53 1.44
C ILE A 112 11.94 8.58 0.52
N LEU A 113 10.67 8.24 0.82
CA LEU A 113 9.89 7.30 0.03
C LEU A 113 9.79 7.75 -1.43
N ARG A 114 9.46 9.02 -1.67
CA ARG A 114 9.38 9.62 -3.00
C ARG A 114 10.71 9.56 -3.74
N SER A 115 11.82 9.85 -3.05
CA SER A 115 13.15 9.76 -3.66
C SER A 115 13.50 8.31 -4.01
N THR A 116 13.11 7.34 -3.18
CA THR A 116 13.32 5.92 -3.40
C THR A 116 12.53 5.43 -4.61
N ILE A 117 11.23 5.76 -4.70
CA ILE A 117 10.40 5.44 -5.88
C ILE A 117 11.04 5.99 -7.16
N LYS A 118 11.43 7.27 -7.15
CA LYS A 118 12.04 7.95 -8.31
C LYS A 118 13.35 7.33 -8.81
N LYS A 119 14.07 6.54 -8.01
CA LYS A 119 15.30 5.86 -8.44
C LYS A 119 15.03 4.64 -9.33
N HIS A 120 13.83 4.07 -9.28
CA HIS A 120 13.51 2.78 -9.89
C HIS A 120 12.51 2.86 -11.03
N VAL A 121 11.99 4.07 -11.30
CA VAL A 121 10.95 4.40 -12.30
C VAL A 121 11.52 5.17 -13.48
#